data_AF-A0A432V170-F1
#
_entry.id   AF-A0A432V170-F1
#
_cell.length_a   1.000
_cell.length_b   1.000
_cell.length_c   1.000
_cell.angle_alpha   90.00
_cell.angle_beta   90.00
_cell.angle_gamma   90.00
#
_symmetry.space_group_name_H-M   'P 1'
#
loop_
_entity.id
_entity.type
_entity.pdbx_description
1 polymer ?
#
loop_
_entity_poly.entity_id
_entity_poly.type
_entity_poly.pdbx_seq_one_letter_code
_entity_poly.pdbx_strand_id
1 'polypeptide(L)'
;MDFEDHRQLFEHLPRESWEKVRTLCDASLRAHEALLAAWNRLNDERTDLARVKIVTASQESAASRATRRIGFSISVDEAMLSSNRLALTDEDAERLDDRVRAAQERVDRADAAREAAEAEWSKFAFLPDLVRWLGTYVGHGGHLAHQPLPPVKLTRGESFRQAVERVRQQLSGCDEEWTRIETAPLPLADLKAEITSQVDRLASVGQPKICVRDATDGPTDLERVLRLRRTGEMFVSDVASPFVVWLHRDQILARLHAEAEKLDFADAMTDEQRDSAFSRLLDRKLALEFDEEAYIAAAAAEGTAITRRRDCDPRAVLEVQEFFA
;
A
#
# COMPACT_ATOMS: atom_id res chain seq x y z
N MET A 1 -7.11 8.06 15.69
CA MET A 1 -8.17 8.59 14.82
C MET A 1 -9.34 8.82 15.72
N ASP A 2 -9.66 10.09 16.00
CA ASP A 2 -10.78 10.39 16.87
C ASP A 2 -12.08 10.19 16.08
N PHE A 3 -12.98 9.38 16.59
CA PHE A 3 -14.28 9.16 15.96
C PHE A 3 -15.12 10.43 16.01
N GLU A 4 -14.93 11.28 17.04
CA GLU A 4 -15.67 12.53 17.20
C GLU A 4 -15.37 13.51 16.07
N ASP A 5 -14.11 13.56 15.61
CA ASP A 5 -13.67 14.43 14.51
C ASP A 5 -14.38 14.13 13.18
N HIS A 6 -14.85 12.89 13.00
CA HIS A 6 -15.45 12.41 11.76
C HIS A 6 -16.96 12.17 11.85
N ARG A 7 -17.58 12.50 12.99
CA ARG A 7 -19.01 12.24 13.21
C ARG A 7 -19.91 12.83 12.12
N GLN A 8 -19.59 14.05 11.66
CA GLN A 8 -20.33 14.73 10.59
C GLN A 8 -20.29 13.97 9.26
N LEU A 9 -19.19 13.27 8.95
CA LEU A 9 -19.08 12.48 7.73
C LEU A 9 -20.05 11.30 7.73
N PHE A 10 -20.26 10.69 8.90
CA PHE A 10 -21.13 9.52 9.02
C PHE A 10 -22.62 9.88 9.00
N GLU A 11 -23.01 11.14 9.21
CA GLU A 11 -24.41 11.58 9.09
C GLU A 11 -24.95 11.48 7.65
N HIS A 12 -24.08 11.38 6.66
CA HIS A 12 -24.42 11.17 5.25
C HIS A 12 -24.64 9.69 4.89
N LEU A 13 -24.33 8.76 5.80
CA LEU A 13 -24.53 7.34 5.58
C LEU A 13 -25.99 6.93 5.88
N PRO A 14 -26.52 5.91 5.18
CA PRO A 14 -27.70 5.20 5.63
C PRO A 14 -27.53 4.68 7.06
N ARG A 15 -28.63 4.55 7.79
CA ARG A 15 -28.61 4.20 9.21
C ARG A 15 -27.92 2.86 9.48
N GLU A 16 -28.18 1.87 8.64
CA GLU A 16 -27.61 0.53 8.72
C GLU A 16 -26.08 0.56 8.58
N SER A 17 -25.60 1.26 7.56
CA SER A 17 -24.18 1.51 7.30
C SER A 17 -23.51 2.28 8.44
N TRP A 18 -24.20 3.28 8.99
CA TRP A 18 -23.73 4.06 10.14
C TRP A 18 -23.55 3.18 11.40
N GLU A 19 -24.55 2.36 11.73
CA GLU A 19 -24.49 1.46 12.90
C GLU A 19 -23.33 0.45 12.77
N LYS A 20 -23.09 -0.06 11.55
CA LYS A 20 -21.96 -0.94 11.24
C LYS A 20 -20.61 -0.24 11.45
N VAL A 21 -20.43 0.95 10.88
CA VAL A 21 -19.18 1.72 11.03
C VAL A 21 -18.90 2.05 12.49
N ARG A 22 -19.91 2.51 13.23
CA ARG A 22 -19.78 2.79 14.65
C ARG A 22 -19.27 1.57 15.42
N THR A 23 -19.84 0.41 15.15
CA THR A 23 -19.42 -0.85 15.77
C THR A 23 -17.96 -1.22 15.42
N LEU A 24 -17.55 -1.01 14.17
CA LEU A 24 -16.17 -1.22 13.73
C LEU A 24 -15.18 -0.24 14.38
N CYS A 25 -15.55 1.04 14.49
CA CYS A 25 -14.74 2.06 15.14
C CYS A 25 -14.58 1.76 16.64
N ASP A 26 -15.66 1.40 17.34
CA ASP A 26 -15.61 1.01 18.75
C ASP A 26 -14.71 -0.20 18.97
N ALA A 27 -14.80 -1.20 18.08
CA ALA A 27 -13.93 -2.38 18.13
C ALA A 27 -12.46 -2.03 17.88
N SER A 28 -12.18 -1.17 16.90
CA SER A 28 -10.84 -0.67 16.60
C SER A 28 -10.25 0.12 17.77
N LEU A 29 -11.05 0.95 18.45
CA LEU A 29 -10.61 1.71 19.61
C LEU A 29 -10.23 0.78 20.76
N ARG A 30 -11.08 -0.20 21.08
CA ARG A 30 -10.76 -1.21 22.10
C ARG A 30 -9.49 -2.00 21.77
N ALA A 31 -9.30 -2.37 20.50
CA ALA A 31 -8.09 -3.06 20.06
C ALA A 31 -6.83 -2.17 20.20
N HIS A 32 -6.96 -0.87 19.89
CA HIS A 32 -5.88 0.09 20.08
C HIS A 32 -5.53 0.30 21.55
N GLU A 33 -6.53 0.44 22.44
CA GLU A 33 -6.32 0.54 23.88
C GLU A 33 -5.63 -0.71 24.44
N ALA A 34 -6.03 -1.90 24.00
CA ALA A 34 -5.37 -3.15 24.37
C ALA A 34 -3.91 -3.20 23.91
N LEU A 35 -3.61 -2.72 22.70
CA LEU A 35 -2.25 -2.59 22.19
C LEU A 35 -1.41 -1.63 23.04
N LEU A 36 -1.94 -0.45 23.38
CA LEU A 36 -1.25 0.51 24.25
C LEU A 36 -0.98 -0.08 25.65
N ALA A 37 -1.95 -0.77 26.23
CA ALA A 37 -1.79 -1.45 27.52
C ALA A 37 -0.71 -2.54 27.46
N ALA A 38 -0.69 -3.34 26.40
CA ALA A 38 0.34 -4.37 26.19
C ALA A 38 1.73 -3.75 25.99
N TRP A 39 1.81 -2.63 25.26
CA TRP A 39 3.06 -1.90 25.04
C TRP A 39 3.63 -1.30 26.32
N ASN A 40 2.79 -0.66 27.14
CA ASN A 40 3.18 -0.15 28.46
C ASN A 40 3.70 -1.27 29.36
N ARG A 41 2.97 -2.39 29.41
CA ARG A 41 3.39 -3.58 30.17
C ARG A 41 4.75 -4.12 29.72
N LEU A 42 4.99 -4.20 28.41
CA LEU A 42 6.29 -4.63 27.89
C LEU A 42 7.42 -3.70 28.34
N ASN A 43 7.19 -2.40 28.35
CA ASN A 43 8.19 -1.44 28.80
C ASN A 43 8.44 -1.50 30.31
N ASP A 44 7.40 -1.72 31.11
CA ASP A 44 7.54 -1.93 32.55
C ASP A 44 8.40 -3.17 32.84
N GLU A 45 8.09 -4.31 32.20
CA GLU A 45 8.86 -5.55 32.36
C GLU A 45 10.30 -5.42 31.85
N ARG A 46 10.54 -4.67 30.76
CA ARG A 46 11.90 -4.35 30.28
C ARG A 46 12.68 -3.49 31.28
N THR A 47 12.02 -2.51 31.88
CA THR A 47 12.60 -1.65 32.91
C THR A 47 12.98 -2.47 34.14
N ASP A 48 12.10 -3.38 34.56
CA ASP A 48 12.37 -4.27 35.69
C ASP A 48 13.47 -5.29 35.39
N LEU A 49 13.52 -5.87 34.19
CA LEU A 49 14.63 -6.71 33.76
C LEU A 49 15.97 -5.95 33.81
N ALA A 50 16.00 -4.70 33.34
CA ALA A 50 17.19 -3.86 33.41
C ALA A 50 17.62 -3.61 34.86
N ARG A 51 16.67 -3.31 35.76
CA ARG A 51 16.94 -3.16 37.19
C ARG A 51 17.50 -4.43 37.82
N VAL A 52 16.91 -5.59 37.54
CA VAL A 52 17.39 -6.88 38.05
C VAL A 52 18.83 -7.13 37.57
N LYS A 53 19.12 -6.91 36.28
CA LYS A 53 20.48 -7.05 35.72
C LYS A 53 21.48 -6.11 36.40
N ILE A 54 21.12 -4.85 36.66
CA ILE A 54 21.99 -3.90 37.37
C ILE A 54 22.27 -4.37 38.79
N VAL A 55 21.25 -4.83 39.53
CA VAL A 55 21.42 -5.34 40.89
C VAL A 55 22.30 -6.59 40.90
N THR A 56 22.05 -7.56 40.02
CA THR A 56 22.85 -8.78 39.87
C THR A 56 24.31 -8.44 39.54
N ALA A 57 24.55 -7.59 38.52
CA ALA A 57 25.92 -7.17 38.16
C ALA A 57 26.62 -6.40 39.29
N SER A 58 25.88 -5.61 40.07
CA SER A 58 26.42 -4.90 41.25
C SER A 58 26.84 -5.87 42.35
N GLN A 59 26.04 -6.91 42.60
CA GLN A 59 26.32 -7.96 43.58
C GLN A 59 27.53 -8.82 43.16
N GLU A 60 27.60 -9.23 41.89
CA GLU A 60 28.77 -9.93 41.32
C GLU A 60 30.05 -9.09 41.40
N SER A 61 29.95 -7.78 41.10
CA SER A 61 31.07 -6.84 41.18
C SER A 61 31.51 -6.58 42.63
N ALA A 62 30.58 -6.60 43.58
CA ALA A 62 30.88 -6.49 45.01
C ALA A 62 31.62 -7.74 45.51
N ALA A 63 31.15 -8.93 45.14
CA ALA A 63 31.81 -10.19 45.45
C ALA A 63 33.22 -10.27 44.84
N SER A 64 33.37 -9.91 43.56
CA SER A 64 34.67 -9.91 42.87
C SER A 64 35.68 -8.93 43.49
N ARG A 65 35.23 -7.77 43.97
CA ARG A 65 36.09 -6.80 44.67
C ARG A 65 36.54 -7.29 46.04
N ALA A 66 35.67 -8.01 46.76
CA ALA A 66 36.05 -8.64 48.03
C ALA A 66 37.19 -9.65 47.81
N THR A 67 37.13 -10.47 46.76
CA THR A 67 38.19 -11.43 46.42
C THR A 67 39.51 -10.75 46.02
N ARG A 68 39.49 -9.69 45.21
CA ARG A 68 40.73 -9.02 44.75
C ARG A 68 41.46 -8.25 45.86
N ARG A 69 40.77 -7.74 46.88
CA ARG A 69 41.38 -6.95 47.96
C ARG A 69 42.28 -7.78 48.88
N ILE A 70 42.14 -9.11 48.87
CA ILE A 70 42.94 -10.05 49.67
C ILE A 70 44.40 -10.15 49.14
N GLY A 71 44.70 -9.67 47.93
CA GLY A 71 46.03 -9.77 47.32
C GLY A 71 47.04 -8.64 47.63
N PHE A 72 46.66 -7.58 48.36
CA PHE A 72 47.53 -6.41 48.61
C PHE A 72 47.64 -6.10 50.12
N SER A 73 48.68 -6.65 50.76
CA SER A 73 49.22 -6.33 52.10
C SER A 73 48.24 -6.00 53.25
N ILE A 74 47.19 -6.80 53.44
CA ILE A 74 46.37 -6.73 54.67
C ILE A 74 46.97 -7.71 55.69
N SER A 75 47.10 -7.27 56.95
CA SER A 75 47.63 -8.11 58.03
C SER A 75 46.79 -9.39 58.19
N VAL A 76 47.45 -10.50 58.52
CA VAL A 76 46.85 -11.85 58.57
C VAL A 76 45.61 -11.91 59.49
N ASP A 77 45.59 -11.10 60.56
CA ASP A 77 44.46 -11.05 61.51
C ASP A 77 43.23 -10.30 60.96
N GLU A 78 43.43 -9.30 60.08
CA GLU A 78 42.34 -8.58 59.43
C GLU A 78 41.82 -9.31 58.17
N ALA A 79 42.69 -10.14 57.56
CA ALA A 79 42.31 -11.07 56.49
C ALA A 79 41.36 -12.17 56.98
N MET A 80 41.54 -12.71 58.19
CA MET A 80 40.64 -13.75 58.73
C MET A 80 39.26 -13.22 59.14
N LEU A 81 39.16 -11.99 59.63
CA LEU A 81 37.87 -11.37 59.95
C LEU A 81 37.13 -10.84 58.71
N SER A 82 37.86 -10.49 57.64
CA SER A 82 37.27 -10.10 56.35
C SER A 82 36.98 -11.28 55.41
N SER A 83 37.65 -12.42 55.58
CA SER A 83 37.38 -13.67 54.85
C SER A 83 35.97 -14.21 55.07
N ASN A 84 35.30 -13.80 56.16
CA ASN A 84 33.91 -14.16 56.42
C ASN A 84 32.89 -13.20 55.77
N ARG A 85 33.37 -12.15 55.06
CA ARG A 85 32.53 -11.33 54.18
C ARG A 85 32.48 -11.94 52.77
N LEU A 86 31.79 -13.08 52.73
CA LEU A 86 30.94 -13.60 51.65
C LEU A 86 31.50 -13.48 50.23
N ALA A 87 32.34 -14.45 49.83
CA ALA A 87 32.28 -14.91 48.44
C ALA A 87 30.82 -15.32 48.16
N LEU A 88 30.25 -14.89 47.02
CA LEU A 88 28.96 -15.41 46.56
C LEU A 88 29.09 -16.94 46.52
N THR A 89 28.20 -17.62 47.24
CA THR A 89 28.12 -19.07 47.14
C THR A 89 27.60 -19.44 45.76
N ASP A 90 27.90 -20.65 45.26
CA ASP A 90 27.32 -21.14 44.00
C ASP A 90 25.78 -21.06 44.03
N GLU A 91 25.17 -21.30 45.20
CA GLU A 91 23.73 -21.13 45.42
C GLU A 91 23.25 -19.68 45.23
N ASP A 92 24.04 -18.68 45.65
CA ASP A 92 23.68 -17.28 45.47
C ASP A 92 23.80 -16.85 44.00
N ALA A 93 24.80 -17.36 43.27
CA ALA A 93 24.93 -17.13 41.84
C ALA A 93 23.73 -17.71 41.08
N GLU A 94 23.34 -18.96 41.39
CA GLU A 94 22.18 -19.61 40.79
C GLU A 94 20.88 -18.82 41.08
N ARG A 95 20.69 -18.34 42.31
CA ARG A 95 19.54 -17.47 42.66
C ARG A 95 19.50 -16.18 41.84
N LEU A 96 20.66 -15.57 41.54
CA LEU A 96 20.72 -14.35 40.73
C LEU A 96 20.38 -14.62 39.27
N ASP A 97 20.91 -15.71 38.73
CA ASP A 97 20.59 -16.16 37.38
C ASP A 97 19.10 -16.50 37.24
N ASP A 98 18.53 -17.19 38.22
CA ASP A 98 17.09 -17.51 38.23
C ASP A 98 16.22 -16.24 38.30
N ARG A 99 16.65 -15.20 39.02
CA ARG A 99 15.95 -13.91 39.03
C ARG A 99 16.00 -13.21 37.68
N VAL A 100 17.14 -13.25 37.00
CA VAL A 100 17.27 -12.69 35.64
C VAL A 100 16.42 -13.50 34.65
N ARG A 101 16.45 -14.83 34.73
CA ARG A 101 15.64 -15.74 33.89
C ARG A 101 14.15 -15.50 34.07
N ALA A 102 13.67 -15.45 35.31
CA ALA A 102 12.27 -15.16 35.60
C ALA A 102 11.83 -13.77 35.12
N ALA A 103 12.73 -12.78 35.14
CA ALA A 103 12.45 -11.45 34.58
C ALA A 103 12.40 -11.48 33.04
N GLN A 104 13.28 -12.25 32.40
CA GLN A 104 13.27 -12.45 30.95
C GLN A 104 11.97 -13.12 30.49
N GLU A 105 11.52 -14.19 31.16
CA GLU A 105 10.26 -14.87 30.84
C GLU A 105 9.02 -13.97 30.97
N ARG A 106 9.06 -12.95 31.84
CA ARG A 106 7.99 -11.95 31.91
C ARG A 106 8.02 -11.00 30.71
N VAL A 107 9.21 -10.57 30.28
CA VAL A 107 9.37 -9.77 29.05
C VAL A 107 8.86 -10.55 27.84
N ASP A 108 9.24 -11.82 27.71
CA ASP A 108 8.85 -12.65 26.57
C ASP A 108 7.32 -12.85 26.52
N ARG A 109 6.67 -13.08 27.68
CA ARG A 109 5.20 -13.14 27.77
C ARG A 109 4.53 -11.80 27.45
N ALA A 110 5.11 -10.68 27.88
CA ALA A 110 4.59 -9.35 27.58
C ALA A 110 4.72 -9.02 26.10
N ASP A 111 5.80 -9.44 25.45
CA ASP A 111 6.01 -9.23 24.01
C ASP A 111 5.04 -10.08 23.17
N ALA A 112 4.85 -11.36 23.52
CA ALA A 112 3.82 -12.19 22.89
C ALA A 112 2.40 -11.58 23.03
N ALA A 113 2.09 -10.99 24.19
CA ALA A 113 0.82 -10.28 24.38
C ALA A 113 0.71 -9.02 23.52
N ARG A 114 1.81 -8.27 23.35
CA ARG A 114 1.88 -7.12 22.44
C ARG A 114 1.66 -7.53 20.99
N GLU A 115 2.33 -8.60 20.53
CA GLU A 115 2.15 -9.13 19.17
C GLU A 115 0.72 -9.57 18.91
N ALA A 116 0.07 -10.24 19.88
CA ALA A 116 -1.33 -10.61 19.77
C ALA A 116 -2.26 -9.39 19.70
N ALA A 117 -2.01 -8.36 20.50
CA ALA A 117 -2.78 -7.12 20.46
C ALA A 117 -2.56 -6.32 19.16
N GLU A 118 -1.33 -6.33 18.62
CA GLU A 118 -0.99 -5.73 17.33
C GLU A 118 -1.69 -6.46 16.19
N ALA A 119 -1.68 -7.80 16.20
CA ALA A 119 -2.41 -8.62 15.25
C ALA A 119 -3.92 -8.33 15.31
N GLU A 120 -4.51 -8.13 16.50
CA GLU A 120 -5.91 -7.74 16.65
C GLU A 120 -6.19 -6.34 16.07
N TRP A 121 -5.36 -5.35 16.41
CA TRP A 121 -5.52 -3.98 15.93
C TRP A 121 -5.33 -3.87 14.41
N SER A 122 -4.37 -4.62 13.85
CA SER A 122 -4.11 -4.64 12.40
C SER A 122 -5.30 -5.13 11.57
N LYS A 123 -6.26 -5.86 12.16
CA LYS A 123 -7.52 -6.24 11.49
C LYS A 123 -8.34 -5.05 11.03
N PHE A 124 -8.12 -3.88 11.62
CA PHE A 124 -8.81 -2.63 11.32
C PHE A 124 -8.00 -1.67 10.42
N ALA A 125 -6.92 -2.15 9.79
CA ALA A 125 -6.05 -1.33 8.95
C ALA A 125 -6.74 -0.69 7.73
N PHE A 126 -7.94 -1.15 7.36
CA PHE A 126 -8.77 -0.61 6.27
C PHE A 126 -9.57 0.65 6.68
N LEU A 127 -9.81 0.88 7.97
CA LEU A 127 -10.64 2.01 8.44
C LEU A 127 -10.13 3.40 8.01
N PRO A 128 -8.82 3.71 8.03
CA PRO A 128 -8.32 5.00 7.56
C PRO A 128 -8.59 5.28 6.08
N ASP A 129 -8.53 4.25 5.23
CA ASP A 129 -8.83 4.38 3.80
C ASP A 129 -10.33 4.60 3.58
N LEU A 130 -11.18 3.90 4.35
CA LEU A 130 -12.64 4.10 4.35
C LEU A 130 -13.04 5.52 4.78
N VAL A 131 -12.49 6.04 5.88
CA VAL A 131 -12.80 7.41 6.35
C VAL A 131 -12.34 8.46 5.34
N ARG A 132 -11.17 8.27 4.74
CA ARG A 132 -10.66 9.17 3.68
C ARG A 132 -11.59 9.18 2.47
N TRP A 133 -11.98 8.00 1.99
CA TRP A 133 -12.91 7.86 0.86
C TRP A 133 -14.23 8.56 1.14
N LEU A 134 -14.82 8.34 2.32
CA LEU A 134 -16.08 8.97 2.71
C LEU A 134 -15.96 10.50 2.75
N GLY A 135 -14.85 11.02 3.28
CA GLY A 135 -14.57 12.46 3.30
C GLY A 135 -14.47 13.06 1.90
N THR A 136 -13.80 12.38 0.96
CA THR A 136 -13.73 12.81 -0.44
C THR A 136 -15.09 12.75 -1.13
N TYR A 137 -15.84 11.66 -0.96
CA TYR A 137 -17.14 11.46 -1.62
C TYR A 137 -18.18 12.49 -1.15
N VAL A 138 -18.30 12.68 0.17
CA VAL A 138 -19.20 13.67 0.77
C VAL A 138 -18.78 15.10 0.38
N GLY A 139 -17.47 15.38 0.33
CA GLY A 139 -16.94 16.67 -0.10
C GLY A 139 -17.32 17.07 -1.54
N HIS A 140 -17.63 16.08 -2.38
CA HIS A 140 -18.13 16.30 -3.75
C HIS A 140 -19.65 16.34 -3.86
N GLY A 141 -20.39 16.29 -2.73
CA GLY A 141 -21.84 16.33 -2.71
C GLY A 141 -22.52 15.04 -3.15
N GLY A 142 -21.80 13.91 -3.13
CA GLY A 142 -22.37 12.61 -3.47
C GLY A 142 -23.39 12.13 -2.43
N HIS A 143 -24.38 11.35 -2.89
CA HIS A 143 -25.36 10.71 -2.03
C HIS A 143 -25.18 9.19 -2.03
N LEU A 144 -25.25 8.59 -0.84
CA LEU A 144 -25.11 7.14 -0.66
C LEU A 144 -26.46 6.53 -0.30
N ALA A 145 -26.82 5.44 -0.96
CA ALA A 145 -27.97 4.62 -0.63
C ALA A 145 -27.51 3.29 -0.05
N HIS A 146 -28.28 2.71 0.87
CA HIS A 146 -27.96 1.39 1.42
C HIS A 146 -28.10 0.32 0.33
N GLN A 147 -27.09 -0.52 0.18
CA GLN A 147 -27.09 -1.69 -0.68
C GLN A 147 -26.86 -2.93 0.21
N PRO A 148 -27.90 -3.76 0.44
CA PRO A 148 -27.75 -4.93 1.29
C PRO A 148 -26.76 -5.93 0.68
N LEU A 149 -26.02 -6.62 1.54
CA LEU A 149 -25.07 -7.67 1.12
C LEU A 149 -25.80 -8.81 0.37
N PRO A 150 -25.16 -9.38 -0.67
CA PRO A 150 -25.72 -10.53 -1.37
C PRO A 150 -25.87 -11.75 -0.44
N PRO A 151 -26.86 -12.62 -0.68
CA PRO A 151 -27.05 -13.81 0.14
C PRO A 151 -25.87 -14.78 -0.01
N VAL A 152 -25.32 -15.19 1.13
CA VAL A 152 -24.17 -16.10 1.18
C VAL A 152 -24.54 -17.50 0.68
N LYS A 153 -23.76 -18.02 -0.28
CA LYS A 153 -23.93 -19.36 -0.84
C LYS A 153 -22.62 -20.15 -0.69
N LEU A 154 -22.55 -21.00 0.33
CA LEU A 154 -21.43 -21.91 0.51
C LEU A 154 -21.58 -23.15 -0.37
N THR A 155 -20.49 -23.59 -0.99
CA THR A 155 -20.42 -24.89 -1.66
C THR A 155 -20.46 -26.00 -0.60
N ARG A 156 -20.93 -27.20 -0.97
CA ARG A 156 -21.03 -28.33 -0.03
C ARG A 156 -19.67 -28.66 0.60
N GLY A 157 -19.55 -28.43 1.91
CA GLY A 157 -18.32 -28.67 2.68
C GLY A 157 -17.30 -27.54 2.66
N GLU A 158 -17.63 -26.39 2.04
CA GLU A 158 -16.79 -25.19 2.02
C GLU A 158 -16.95 -24.40 3.32
N SER A 159 -15.85 -24.05 3.98
CA SER A 159 -15.83 -23.12 5.12
C SER A 159 -15.85 -21.67 4.65
N PHE A 160 -16.30 -20.72 5.49
CA PHE A 160 -16.26 -19.29 5.15
C PHE A 160 -14.86 -18.79 4.77
N ARG A 161 -13.81 -19.29 5.42
CA ARG A 161 -12.43 -18.94 5.07
C ARG A 161 -12.07 -19.38 3.64
N GLN A 162 -12.50 -20.57 3.24
CA GLN A 162 -12.29 -21.07 1.87
C GLN A 162 -13.11 -20.27 0.86
N ALA A 163 -14.35 -19.90 1.18
CA ALA A 163 -15.17 -19.06 0.31
C ALA A 163 -14.57 -17.67 0.11
N VAL A 164 -14.10 -17.01 1.19
CA VAL A 164 -13.39 -15.73 1.10
C VAL A 164 -12.12 -15.85 0.26
N GLU A 165 -11.32 -16.89 0.48
CA GLU A 165 -10.10 -17.13 -0.30
C GLU A 165 -10.38 -17.33 -1.79
N ARG A 166 -11.46 -18.06 -2.14
CA ARG A 166 -11.91 -18.22 -3.52
C ARG A 166 -12.30 -16.88 -4.14
N VAL A 167 -13.01 -16.01 -3.43
CA VAL A 167 -13.37 -14.67 -3.91
C VAL A 167 -12.11 -13.81 -4.10
N ARG A 168 -11.15 -13.87 -3.16
CA ARG A 168 -9.86 -13.16 -3.29
C ARG A 168 -9.05 -13.60 -4.49
N GLN A 169 -9.04 -14.90 -4.80
CA GLN A 169 -8.41 -15.40 -6.03
C GLN A 169 -9.08 -14.85 -7.29
N GLN A 170 -10.41 -14.71 -7.28
CA GLN A 170 -11.15 -14.09 -8.38
C GLN A 170 -10.84 -12.59 -8.52
N LEU A 171 -10.67 -11.88 -7.40
CA LEU A 171 -10.23 -10.48 -7.38
C LEU A 171 -8.82 -10.31 -7.95
N SER A 172 -7.87 -11.18 -7.55
CA SER A 172 -6.53 -11.21 -8.14
C SER A 172 -6.58 -11.45 -9.66
N GLY A 173 -7.48 -12.32 -10.12
CA GLY A 173 -7.71 -12.52 -11.56
C GLY A 173 -8.27 -11.28 -12.26
N CYS A 174 -9.04 -10.43 -11.55
CA CYS A 174 -9.47 -9.14 -12.11
C CYS A 174 -8.31 -8.16 -12.25
N ASP A 175 -7.33 -8.17 -11.32
CA ASP A 175 -6.14 -7.33 -11.43
C ASP A 175 -5.23 -7.77 -12.60
N GLU A 176 -5.11 -9.08 -12.85
CA GLU A 176 -4.45 -9.61 -14.04
C GLU A 176 -5.17 -9.21 -15.34
N GLU A 177 -6.50 -9.26 -15.35
CA GLU A 177 -7.32 -8.81 -16.47
C GLU A 177 -7.18 -7.29 -16.69
N TRP A 178 -7.07 -6.50 -15.61
CA TRP A 178 -6.80 -5.06 -15.68
C TRP A 178 -5.49 -4.78 -16.41
N THR A 179 -4.39 -5.40 -15.98
CA THR A 179 -3.08 -5.23 -16.63
C THR A 179 -3.13 -5.66 -18.09
N ARG A 180 -3.87 -6.73 -18.42
CA ARG A 180 -4.05 -7.18 -19.80
C ARG A 180 -4.75 -6.14 -20.67
N ILE A 181 -5.83 -5.53 -20.18
CA ILE A 181 -6.58 -4.49 -20.90
C ILE A 181 -5.74 -3.20 -21.03
N GLU A 182 -5.02 -2.82 -19.98
CA GLU A 182 -4.16 -1.64 -19.97
C GLU A 182 -3.01 -1.74 -20.98
N THR A 183 -2.42 -2.93 -21.07
CA THR A 183 -1.30 -3.21 -21.99
C THR A 183 -1.73 -3.66 -23.38
N ALA A 184 -3.04 -3.76 -23.65
CA ALA A 184 -3.57 -4.20 -24.93
C ALA A 184 -3.18 -3.22 -26.05
N PRO A 185 -2.56 -3.69 -27.14
CA PRO A 185 -2.11 -2.84 -28.23
C PRO A 185 -3.30 -2.18 -28.96
N LEU A 186 -3.06 -1.03 -29.59
CA LEU A 186 -4.04 -0.46 -30.50
C LEU A 186 -4.21 -1.35 -31.74
N PRO A 187 -5.43 -1.47 -32.31
CA PRO A 187 -5.64 -2.19 -33.55
C PRO A 187 -4.75 -1.62 -34.66
N LEU A 188 -4.25 -2.48 -35.54
CA LEU A 188 -3.33 -2.08 -36.61
C LEU A 188 -3.86 -0.91 -37.46
N ALA A 189 -5.17 -0.86 -37.71
CA ALA A 189 -5.81 0.21 -38.46
C ALA A 189 -5.65 1.57 -37.76
N ASP A 190 -5.94 1.61 -36.46
CA ASP A 190 -5.88 2.83 -35.64
C ASP A 190 -4.42 3.24 -35.40
N LEU A 191 -3.53 2.27 -35.17
CA LEU A 191 -2.10 2.52 -35.08
C LEU A 191 -1.56 3.16 -36.37
N LYS A 192 -1.95 2.64 -37.54
CA LYS A 192 -1.57 3.23 -38.83
C LYS A 192 -2.14 4.63 -39.01
N ALA A 193 -3.38 4.87 -38.59
CA ALA A 193 -4.01 6.18 -38.64
C ALA A 193 -3.27 7.20 -37.74
N GLU A 194 -2.89 6.80 -36.54
CA GLU A 194 -2.13 7.64 -35.61
C GLU A 194 -0.70 7.91 -36.13
N ILE A 195 -0.01 6.88 -36.66
CA ILE A 195 1.27 7.06 -37.36
C ILE A 195 1.12 8.08 -38.49
N THR A 196 0.07 7.99 -39.29
CA THR A 196 -0.20 8.95 -40.37
C THR A 196 -0.43 10.36 -39.84
N SER A 197 -1.28 10.52 -38.82
CA SER A 197 -1.55 11.81 -38.16
C SER A 197 -0.28 12.47 -37.61
N GLN A 198 0.61 11.69 -36.99
CA GLN A 198 1.87 12.18 -36.44
C GLN A 198 2.84 12.63 -37.54
N VAL A 199 3.03 11.80 -38.57
CA VAL A 199 3.89 12.15 -39.71
C VAL A 199 3.36 13.37 -40.46
N ASP A 200 2.04 13.50 -40.61
CA ASP A 200 1.40 14.64 -41.26
C ASP A 200 1.59 15.93 -40.49
N ARG A 201 1.45 15.86 -39.16
CA ARG A 201 1.74 17.00 -38.27
C ARG A 201 3.19 17.46 -38.44
N LEU A 202 4.15 16.53 -38.45
CA LEU A 202 5.57 16.86 -38.65
C LEU A 202 5.85 17.41 -40.06
N ALA A 203 5.29 16.79 -41.10
CA ALA A 203 5.42 17.25 -42.47
C ALA A 203 4.85 18.67 -42.66
N SER A 204 3.72 18.99 -42.02
CA SER A 204 3.12 20.32 -42.11
C SER A 204 3.99 21.41 -41.48
N VAL A 205 4.73 21.09 -40.42
CA VAL A 205 5.70 22.01 -39.79
C VAL A 205 6.91 22.23 -40.71
N GLY A 206 7.33 21.18 -41.41
CA GLY A 206 8.47 21.20 -42.34
C GLY A 206 8.16 21.76 -43.73
N GLN A 207 6.90 22.02 -44.07
CA GLN A 207 6.51 22.48 -45.40
C GLN A 207 6.93 23.93 -45.65
N PRO A 208 7.75 24.20 -46.68
CA PRO A 208 8.06 25.56 -47.09
C PRO A 208 6.83 26.28 -47.63
N LYS A 209 6.69 27.56 -47.30
CA LYS A 209 5.67 28.47 -47.83
C LYS A 209 6.22 29.19 -49.05
N ILE A 210 5.42 29.25 -50.10
CA ILE A 210 5.71 30.02 -51.32
C ILE A 210 4.98 31.36 -51.24
N CYS A 211 5.72 32.46 -51.21
CA CYS A 211 5.20 33.81 -51.13
C CYS A 211 5.42 34.53 -52.47
N VAL A 212 4.39 34.59 -53.31
CA VAL A 212 4.48 35.18 -54.68
C VAL A 212 4.72 36.69 -54.67
N ARG A 213 4.45 37.37 -53.55
CA ARG A 213 4.48 38.83 -53.43
C ARG A 213 5.63 39.37 -52.58
N ASP A 214 6.42 38.50 -51.97
CA ASP A 214 7.51 38.95 -51.10
C ASP A 214 8.79 39.10 -51.91
N ALA A 215 9.11 40.34 -52.26
CA ALA A 215 10.33 40.66 -53.00
C ALA A 215 11.57 40.74 -52.10
N THR A 216 11.38 40.77 -50.77
CA THR A 216 12.44 41.10 -49.81
C THR A 216 13.20 39.86 -49.35
N ASP A 217 12.47 38.80 -49.00
CA ASP A 217 13.04 37.56 -48.45
C ASP A 217 13.06 36.40 -49.47
N GLY A 218 12.69 36.68 -50.72
CA GLY A 218 12.61 35.71 -51.82
C GLY A 218 11.27 34.95 -51.88
N PRO A 219 11.05 34.15 -52.94
CA PRO A 219 9.76 33.52 -53.21
C PRO A 219 9.40 32.37 -52.25
N THR A 220 10.32 31.95 -51.37
CA THR A 220 10.16 30.80 -50.47
C THR A 220 10.78 31.08 -49.11
N ASP A 221 10.19 30.58 -48.02
CA ASP A 221 10.78 30.65 -46.69
C ASP A 221 11.76 29.49 -46.37
N LEU A 222 12.39 28.91 -47.39
CA LEU A 222 13.32 27.78 -47.24
C LEU A 222 14.45 28.06 -46.26
N GLU A 223 15.00 29.28 -46.26
CA GLU A 223 16.03 29.68 -45.30
C GLU A 223 15.54 29.53 -43.85
N ARG A 224 14.30 29.93 -43.57
CA ARG A 224 13.67 29.82 -42.25
C ARG A 224 13.51 28.37 -41.83
N VAL A 225 13.07 27.52 -42.76
CA VAL A 225 12.82 26.08 -42.53
C VAL A 225 14.14 25.31 -42.37
N LEU A 226 15.20 25.68 -43.08
CA LEU A 226 16.50 25.02 -43.03
C LEU A 226 17.47 25.63 -42.00
N ARG A 227 17.05 26.68 -41.27
CA ARG A 227 17.93 27.41 -40.35
C ARG A 227 18.33 26.53 -39.16
N LEU A 228 19.61 26.22 -39.09
CA LEU A 228 20.22 25.60 -37.91
C LEU A 228 20.31 26.64 -36.78
N ARG A 229 19.78 26.32 -35.60
CA ARG A 229 19.97 27.14 -34.40
C ARG A 229 21.21 26.65 -33.65
N ARG A 230 22.05 27.60 -33.22
CA ARG A 230 23.20 27.32 -32.37
C ARG A 230 22.83 27.64 -30.93
N THR A 231 22.89 26.64 -30.06
CA THR A 231 22.66 26.79 -28.62
C THR A 231 23.96 26.43 -27.91
N GLY A 232 24.74 27.46 -27.54
CA GLY A 232 26.11 27.28 -27.04
C GLY A 232 27.08 26.83 -28.14
N GLU A 233 27.79 25.73 -27.93
CA GLU A 233 28.69 25.13 -28.92
C GLU A 233 28.03 24.04 -29.78
N MET A 234 26.79 23.64 -29.47
CA MET A 234 26.06 22.63 -30.24
C MET A 234 25.11 23.24 -31.26
N PHE A 235 25.05 22.62 -32.44
CA PHE A 235 24.00 22.84 -33.41
C PHE A 235 22.82 21.93 -33.05
N VAL A 236 21.72 22.53 -32.62
CA VAL A 236 20.47 21.81 -32.36
C VAL A 236 19.55 22.09 -33.54
N SER A 237 19.24 21.05 -34.32
CA SER A 237 18.33 21.16 -35.43
C SER A 237 16.98 20.57 -35.06
N ASP A 238 16.13 21.39 -34.47
CA ASP A 238 14.71 21.04 -34.27
C ASP A 238 13.93 21.08 -35.59
N VAL A 239 14.49 21.70 -36.65
CA VAL A 239 13.74 22.10 -37.86
C VAL A 239 14.16 21.35 -39.13
N ALA A 240 15.43 20.89 -39.25
CA ALA A 240 15.81 20.08 -40.41
C ALA A 240 15.12 18.70 -40.41
N SER A 241 14.73 18.19 -39.24
CA SER A 241 14.00 16.92 -39.13
C SER A 241 12.57 17.01 -39.73
N PRO A 242 11.71 18.00 -39.37
CA PRO A 242 10.42 18.22 -40.04
C PRO A 242 10.51 18.41 -41.56
N PHE A 243 11.50 19.15 -42.06
CA PHE A 243 11.66 19.36 -43.51
C PHE A 243 11.93 18.05 -44.26
N VAL A 244 12.79 17.19 -43.71
CA VAL A 244 13.06 15.85 -44.28
C VAL A 244 11.80 14.97 -44.24
N VAL A 245 11.01 15.06 -43.16
CA VAL A 245 9.72 14.37 -43.05
C VAL A 245 8.74 14.85 -44.12
N TRP A 246 8.67 16.16 -44.39
CA TRP A 246 7.88 16.69 -45.50
C TRP A 246 8.34 16.15 -46.85
N LEU A 247 9.66 16.19 -47.12
CA LEU A 247 10.23 15.77 -48.40
C LEU A 247 10.03 14.27 -48.68
N HIS A 248 10.10 13.44 -47.64
CA HIS A 248 10.03 11.98 -47.73
C HIS A 248 8.79 11.38 -47.05
N ARG A 249 7.71 12.17 -46.94
CA ARG A 249 6.51 11.80 -46.19
C ARG A 249 6.01 10.40 -46.55
N ASP A 250 5.78 10.14 -47.83
CA ASP A 250 5.16 8.91 -48.29
C ASP A 250 6.10 7.70 -48.10
N GLN A 251 7.42 7.87 -48.29
CA GLN A 251 8.39 6.79 -48.05
C GLN A 251 8.52 6.47 -46.57
N ILE A 252 8.47 7.48 -45.70
CA ILE A 252 8.47 7.29 -44.24
C ILE A 252 7.20 6.57 -43.80
N LEU A 253 6.03 7.00 -44.26
CA LEU A 253 4.75 6.35 -43.98
C LEU A 253 4.75 4.89 -44.42
N ALA A 254 5.12 4.62 -45.67
CA ALA A 254 5.17 3.26 -46.20
C ALA A 254 6.09 2.34 -45.37
N ARG A 255 7.25 2.85 -44.94
CA ARG A 255 8.17 2.10 -44.07
C ARG A 255 7.59 1.85 -42.68
N LEU A 256 7.03 2.88 -42.03
CA LEU A 256 6.44 2.74 -40.68
C LEU A 256 5.23 1.80 -40.69
N HIS A 257 4.37 1.89 -41.71
CA HIS A 257 3.24 0.96 -41.88
C HIS A 257 3.71 -0.47 -42.09
N ALA A 258 4.77 -0.70 -42.87
CA ALA A 258 5.34 -2.03 -43.09
C ALA A 258 6.02 -2.60 -41.83
N GLU A 259 6.63 -1.76 -40.98
CA GLU A 259 7.13 -2.21 -39.67
C GLU A 259 5.98 -2.51 -38.70
N ALA A 260 4.93 -1.69 -38.69
CA ALA A 260 3.75 -1.93 -37.87
C ALA A 260 3.09 -3.27 -38.22
N GLU A 261 3.01 -3.65 -39.49
CA GLU A 261 2.46 -4.94 -39.94
C GLU A 261 3.23 -6.17 -39.42
N LYS A 262 4.47 -6.01 -38.95
CA LYS A 262 5.28 -7.12 -38.39
C LYS A 262 5.05 -7.32 -36.88
N LEU A 263 4.39 -6.37 -36.22
CA LEU A 263 4.10 -6.46 -34.79
C LEU A 263 2.97 -7.46 -34.53
N ASP A 264 2.94 -8.00 -33.32
CA ASP A 264 1.84 -8.83 -32.86
C ASP A 264 0.70 -7.93 -32.33
N PHE A 265 -0.51 -8.18 -32.81
CA PHE A 265 -1.74 -7.49 -32.42
C PHE A 265 -2.75 -8.44 -31.77
N ALA A 266 -2.26 -9.56 -31.21
CA ALA A 266 -3.06 -10.38 -30.31
C ALA A 266 -3.68 -9.49 -29.22
N ASP A 267 -4.98 -9.68 -29.00
CA ASP A 267 -5.78 -8.93 -28.02
C ASP A 267 -5.78 -7.40 -28.21
N ALA A 268 -5.59 -6.91 -29.44
CA ALA A 268 -5.68 -5.48 -29.71
C ALA A 268 -7.07 -4.92 -29.42
N MET A 269 -7.12 -3.74 -28.79
CA MET A 269 -8.35 -3.08 -28.35
C MET A 269 -8.38 -1.62 -28.78
N THR A 270 -9.47 -1.20 -29.42
CA THR A 270 -9.78 0.23 -29.63
C THR A 270 -9.96 0.90 -28.26
N ASP A 271 -9.86 2.24 -28.20
CA ASP A 271 -10.07 2.98 -26.95
C ASP A 271 -11.48 2.75 -26.38
N GLU A 272 -12.52 2.72 -27.22
CA GLU A 272 -13.89 2.47 -26.77
C GLU A 272 -14.08 1.04 -26.21
N GLN A 273 -13.43 0.05 -26.82
CA GLN A 273 -13.42 -1.32 -26.30
C GLN A 273 -12.70 -1.40 -24.97
N ARG A 274 -11.59 -0.66 -24.82
CA ARG A 274 -10.80 -0.60 -23.58
C ARG A 274 -11.62 -0.01 -22.45
N ASP A 275 -12.28 1.13 -22.70
CA ASP A 275 -13.16 1.79 -21.73
C ASP A 275 -14.33 0.89 -21.32
N SER A 276 -14.98 0.23 -22.28
CA SER A 276 -16.07 -0.71 -22.01
C SER A 276 -15.60 -1.92 -21.19
N ALA A 277 -14.40 -2.44 -21.47
CA ALA A 277 -13.84 -3.56 -20.74
C ALA A 277 -13.46 -3.16 -19.30
N PHE A 278 -12.83 -1.99 -19.11
CA PHE A 278 -12.55 -1.46 -17.77
C PHE A 278 -13.82 -1.25 -16.96
N SER A 279 -14.87 -0.66 -17.55
CA SER A 279 -16.16 -0.47 -16.86
C SER A 279 -16.74 -1.80 -16.39
N ARG A 280 -16.82 -2.82 -17.27
CA ARG A 280 -17.31 -4.15 -16.89
C ARG A 280 -16.45 -4.81 -15.81
N LEU A 281 -15.13 -4.63 -15.89
CA LEU A 281 -14.19 -5.19 -14.93
C LEU A 281 -14.33 -4.53 -13.56
N LEU A 282 -14.54 -3.21 -13.50
CA LEU A 282 -14.81 -2.48 -12.26
C LEU A 282 -16.13 -2.91 -11.62
N ASP A 283 -17.20 -3.07 -12.41
CA ASP A 283 -18.49 -3.58 -11.93
C ASP A 283 -18.35 -4.99 -11.35
N ARG A 284 -17.62 -5.87 -12.06
CA ARG A 284 -17.34 -7.23 -11.61
C ARG A 284 -16.50 -7.24 -10.33
N LYS A 285 -15.46 -6.40 -10.25
CA LYS A 285 -14.60 -6.27 -9.07
C LYS A 285 -15.44 -5.82 -7.88
N LEU A 286 -16.26 -4.78 -8.03
CA LEU A 286 -17.15 -4.32 -6.97
C LEU A 286 -18.13 -5.40 -6.52
N ALA A 287 -18.75 -6.14 -7.44
CA ALA A 287 -19.64 -7.24 -7.08
C ALA A 287 -18.91 -8.34 -6.26
N LEU A 288 -17.68 -8.68 -6.62
CA LEU A 288 -16.85 -9.62 -5.87
C LEU A 288 -16.46 -9.09 -4.47
N GLU A 289 -16.23 -7.78 -4.32
CA GLU A 289 -15.98 -7.15 -3.01
C GLU A 289 -17.22 -7.24 -2.11
N PHE A 290 -18.42 -7.03 -2.66
CA PHE A 290 -19.69 -7.25 -1.94
C PHE A 290 -19.87 -8.72 -1.52
N ASP A 291 -19.52 -9.66 -2.39
CA ASP A 291 -19.51 -11.09 -2.05
C ASP A 291 -18.51 -11.39 -0.93
N GLU A 292 -17.27 -10.87 -1.00
CA GLU A 292 -16.26 -11.03 0.05
C GLU A 292 -16.80 -10.54 1.40
N GLU A 293 -17.35 -9.33 1.45
CA GLU A 293 -17.92 -8.76 2.67
C GLU A 293 -19.11 -9.57 3.19
N ALA A 294 -19.97 -10.11 2.31
CA ALA A 294 -21.06 -11.00 2.70
C ALA A 294 -20.55 -12.25 3.43
N TYR A 295 -19.51 -12.92 2.91
CA TYR A 295 -18.91 -14.06 3.58
C TYR A 295 -18.25 -13.68 4.91
N ILE A 296 -17.57 -12.53 4.98
CA ILE A 296 -16.93 -12.05 6.22
C ILE A 296 -17.98 -11.72 7.29
N ALA A 297 -19.07 -11.03 6.92
CA ALA A 297 -20.15 -10.68 7.82
C ALA A 297 -20.87 -11.92 8.35
N ALA A 298 -21.16 -12.91 7.49
CA ALA A 298 -21.75 -14.17 7.90
C ALA A 298 -20.82 -15.00 8.80
N ALA A 299 -19.53 -15.05 8.49
CA ALA A 299 -18.54 -15.71 9.35
C ALA A 299 -18.48 -15.08 10.74
N ALA A 300 -18.52 -13.74 10.81
CA ALA A 300 -18.54 -13.01 12.08
C ALA A 300 -19.82 -13.31 12.89
N ALA A 301 -20.97 -13.44 12.23
CA ALA A 301 -22.23 -13.82 12.87
C ALA A 301 -22.17 -15.25 13.47
N GLU A 302 -21.38 -16.16 12.88
CA GLU A 302 -21.09 -17.50 13.41
C GLU A 302 -19.91 -17.53 14.40
N GLY A 303 -19.38 -16.38 14.80
CA GLY A 303 -18.24 -16.28 15.74
C GLY A 303 -16.87 -16.59 15.13
N THR A 304 -16.78 -16.70 13.81
CA THR A 304 -15.51 -16.87 13.10
C THR A 304 -15.00 -15.51 12.61
N ALA A 305 -13.93 -15.01 13.23
CA ALA A 305 -13.30 -13.76 12.80
C ALA A 305 -12.46 -13.99 11.51
N ILE A 306 -12.82 -13.29 10.44
CA ILE A 306 -12.02 -13.21 9.21
C ILE A 306 -11.58 -11.76 9.03
N THR A 307 -10.28 -11.55 8.84
CA THR A 307 -9.70 -10.23 8.62
C THR A 307 -10.03 -9.72 7.22
N ARG A 308 -10.53 -8.49 7.13
CA ARG A 308 -10.73 -7.77 5.86
C ARG A 308 -9.37 -7.39 5.26
N ARG A 309 -9.30 -7.31 3.94
CA ARG A 309 -8.09 -6.78 3.27
C ARG A 309 -7.97 -5.29 3.52
N ARG A 310 -6.75 -4.76 3.43
CA ARG A 310 -6.50 -3.33 3.62
C ARG A 310 -7.05 -2.49 2.46
N ASP A 311 -7.02 -3.06 1.25
CA ASP A 311 -7.42 -2.47 -0.01
C ASP A 311 -8.86 -2.82 -0.42
N CYS A 312 -9.70 -3.30 0.51
CA CYS A 312 -11.11 -3.59 0.22
C CYS A 312 -11.86 -2.32 -0.20
N ASP A 313 -12.81 -2.46 -1.11
CA ASP A 313 -13.62 -1.32 -1.56
C ASP A 313 -14.49 -0.79 -0.41
N PRO A 314 -14.39 0.50 -0.04
CA PRO A 314 -15.18 1.08 1.04
C PRO A 314 -16.70 0.90 0.85
N ARG A 315 -17.19 0.88 -0.39
CA ARG A 315 -18.62 0.73 -0.69
C ARG A 315 -19.16 -0.62 -0.26
N ALA A 316 -18.40 -1.69 -0.50
CA ALA A 316 -18.75 -3.04 -0.08
C ALA A 316 -18.76 -3.15 1.45
N VAL A 317 -17.71 -2.66 2.13
CA VAL A 317 -17.62 -2.68 3.60
C VAL A 317 -18.76 -1.89 4.25
N LEU A 318 -19.11 -0.75 3.67
CA LEU A 318 -20.17 0.13 4.16
C LEU A 318 -21.58 -0.33 3.77
N GLU A 319 -21.72 -1.30 2.87
CA GLU A 319 -23.03 -1.74 2.34
C GLU A 319 -23.78 -0.56 1.70
N VAL A 320 -23.09 0.19 0.83
CA VAL A 320 -23.63 1.37 0.13
C VAL A 320 -23.37 1.33 -1.36
N GLN A 321 -24.29 1.95 -2.10
CA GLN A 321 -24.10 2.29 -3.51
C GLN A 321 -24.18 3.80 -3.70
N GLU A 322 -23.44 4.27 -4.70
CA GLU A 322 -23.48 5.65 -5.14
C GLU A 322 -24.82 5.92 -5.83
N PHE A 323 -25.50 6.99 -5.42
CA PHE A 323 -26.77 7.42 -5.98
C PHE A 323 -26.59 8.78 -6.65
N PHE A 324 -26.63 8.80 -7.98
CA PHE A 324 -26.68 10.04 -8.76
C PHE A 324 -28.15 10.46 -8.88
N ALA A 325 -28.52 11.48 -8.10
CA ALA A 325 -29.82 12.15 -8.20
C ALA A 325 -29.85 13.10 -9.41
#